data_AF-A0A0Q5PTP9-F1
#
_entry.id   AF-A0A0Q5PTP9-F1
#
_cell.length_a   1.000
_cell.length_b   1.000
_cell.length_c   1.000
_cell.angle_alpha   90.00
_cell.angle_beta   90.00
_cell.angle_gamma   90.00
#
_symmetry.space_group_name_H-M   'P 1'
#
loop_
_entity.id
_entity.type
_entity.pdbx_description
1 polymer ?
#
loop_
_entity_poly.entity_id
_entity_poly.type
_entity_poly.pdbx_seq_one_letter_code
_entity_poly.pdbx_strand_id
1 'polypeptide(L)'
;MQFFSRMSPVRAIRDLRAFLATRTRIDLAFLVASMLITGFFIYAFAHDSRVDPTYKRDIVYVEQWPATRTDAEIIAQQKIDAPIKAAALKAQADAEAEKRASFKRLDDKLKGWGI
;
A
#
# COMPACT_ATOMS: atom_id res chain seq x y z
N MET A 1 10.40 33.11 22.32
CA MET A 1 9.37 32.10 22.67
C MET A 1 9.33 31.91 24.20
N GLN A 2 8.62 32.77 24.94
CA GLN A 2 8.64 32.75 26.42
C GLN A 2 7.48 31.92 27.03
N PHE A 3 6.57 31.38 26.19
CA PHE A 3 5.35 30.70 26.65
C PHE A 3 5.62 29.54 27.61
N PHE A 4 6.61 28.68 27.29
CA PHE A 4 6.97 27.53 28.11
C PHE A 4 7.73 27.88 29.40
N SER A 5 8.29 29.09 29.52
CA SER A 5 8.99 29.52 30.75
C SER A 5 8.03 29.78 31.93
N ARG A 6 6.73 30.00 31.62
CA ARG A 6 5.68 30.24 32.62
C ARG A 6 4.87 29.00 32.97
N MET A 7 5.09 27.90 32.25
CA MET A 7 4.42 26.61 32.46
C MET A 7 5.41 25.67 33.12
N SER A 8 5.10 25.15 34.32
CA SER A 8 5.90 24.10 34.96
C SER A 8 5.37 22.73 34.51
N PRO A 9 6.12 21.94 33.72
CA PRO A 9 5.66 20.64 33.24
C PRO A 9 5.39 19.66 34.40
N VAL A 10 6.23 19.75 35.44
CA VAL A 10 6.10 18.94 36.66
C VAL A 10 4.78 19.24 37.38
N ARG A 11 4.40 20.53 37.50
CA ARG A 11 3.11 20.89 38.08
C ARG A 11 1.94 20.42 37.22
N ALA A 12 2.04 20.52 35.89
CA ALA A 12 0.99 20.09 34.98
C ALA A 12 0.70 18.58 35.08
N ILE A 13 1.75 17.75 35.16
CA ILE A 13 1.59 16.30 35.34
C ILE A 13 0.96 15.99 36.70
N ARG A 14 1.39 16.68 37.76
CA ARG A 14 0.84 16.49 39.10
C ARG A 14 -0.64 16.88 39.18
N ASP A 15 -1.00 17.98 38.53
CA ASP A 15 -2.38 18.48 38.43
C ASP A 15 -3.27 17.50 37.64
N LEU A 16 -2.79 17.02 36.49
CA LEU A 16 -3.47 15.99 35.71
C LEU A 16 -3.69 14.71 36.52
N ARG A 17 -2.67 14.24 37.24
CA ARG A 17 -2.80 13.06 38.11
C ARG A 17 -3.83 13.29 39.22
N ALA A 18 -3.85 14.46 39.85
CA ALA A 18 -4.83 14.81 40.87
C ALA A 18 -6.26 14.84 40.29
N PHE A 19 -6.44 15.40 39.09
CA PHE A 19 -7.70 15.41 38.36
C PHE A 19 -8.18 14.00 37.99
N LEU A 20 -7.29 13.14 37.51
CA LEU A 20 -7.66 11.76 37.16
C LEU A 20 -8.01 10.93 38.41
N ALA A 21 -7.43 11.25 39.57
CA ALA A 21 -7.74 10.58 40.83
C ALA A 21 -9.15 10.88 41.37
N THR A 22 -9.81 11.96 40.93
CA THR A 22 -11.18 12.29 41.33
C THR A 22 -12.25 11.66 40.43
N ARG A 23 -11.85 10.99 39.34
CA ARG A 23 -12.76 10.41 38.35
C ARG A 23 -13.20 9.00 38.71
N THR A 24 -14.35 8.61 38.17
CA THR A 24 -14.88 7.26 38.37
C THR A 24 -14.10 6.24 37.55
N ARG A 25 -14.15 4.96 37.95
CA ARG A 25 -13.46 3.88 37.21
C ARG A 25 -13.94 3.77 35.77
N ILE A 26 -15.22 4.07 35.52
CA ILE A 26 -15.82 3.98 34.18
C ILE A 26 -15.28 5.09 33.29
N ASP A 27 -15.18 6.33 33.79
CA ASP A 27 -14.60 7.44 33.03
C ASP A 27 -13.17 7.14 32.59
N LEU A 28 -12.36 6.56 33.48
CA LEU A 28 -10.98 6.15 33.17
C LEU A 28 -10.94 5.01 32.15
N ALA A 29 -11.87 4.05 32.23
CA ALA A 29 -11.96 2.98 31.24
C ALA A 29 -12.30 3.52 29.85
N PHE A 30 -13.23 4.47 29.73
CA PHE A 30 -13.54 5.15 28.46
C PHE A 30 -12.37 5.98 27.93
N LEU A 31 -11.64 6.67 28.81
CA LEU A 31 -10.43 7.41 28.43
C LEU A 31 -9.40 6.45 27.80
N VAL A 32 -9.11 5.34 28.47
CA VAL A 32 -8.17 4.33 27.97
C VAL A 32 -8.66 3.73 26.66
N ALA A 33 -9.94 3.36 26.56
CA ALA A 33 -10.51 2.81 25.34
C ALA A 33 -10.40 3.77 24.15
N SER A 34 -10.69 5.06 24.35
CA SER A 34 -10.58 6.06 23.28
C SER A 34 -9.12 6.22 22.82
N MET A 35 -8.17 6.34 23.74
CA MET A 35 -6.74 6.40 23.41
C MET A 35 -6.27 5.17 22.64
N LEU A 36 -6.72 3.98 23.04
CA LEU A 36 -6.36 2.72 22.38
C LEU A 36 -6.95 2.62 20.97
N ILE A 37 -8.23 2.95 20.79
CA ILE A 37 -8.90 2.89 19.48
C ILE A 37 -8.25 3.89 18.52
N THR A 38 -8.06 5.14 18.95
CA THR A 38 -7.42 6.17 18.11
C THR A 38 -5.96 5.81 17.82
N GLY A 39 -5.22 5.36 18.83
CA GLY A 39 -3.84 4.91 18.67
C GLY A 39 -3.71 3.71 17.74
N PHE A 40 -4.66 2.76 17.81
CA PHE A 40 -4.73 1.61 16.92
C PHE A 40 -4.89 2.04 15.47
N PHE A 41 -5.80 2.97 15.16
CA PHE A 41 -5.97 3.44 13.79
C PHE A 41 -4.71 4.16 13.27
N ILE A 42 -4.11 5.04 14.08
CA ILE A 42 -2.85 5.72 13.70
C ILE A 42 -1.76 4.69 13.43
N TYR A 43 -1.62 3.68 14.29
CA TYR A 43 -0.66 2.60 14.12
C TYR A 43 -0.93 1.78 12.86
N ALA A 44 -2.18 1.35 12.64
CA ALA A 44 -2.57 0.55 11.49
C ALA A 44 -2.26 1.29 10.19
N PHE A 45 -2.63 2.56 10.08
CA PHE A 45 -2.27 3.38 8.92
C PHE A 45 -0.76 3.55 8.79
N ALA A 46 -0.04 3.89 9.87
CA ALA A 46 1.41 4.06 9.80
C ALA A 46 2.15 2.78 9.38
N HIS A 47 1.64 1.61 9.78
CA HIS A 47 2.17 0.31 9.40
C HIS A 47 1.87 -0.04 7.94
N ASP A 48 0.63 0.21 7.48
CA ASP A 48 0.15 -0.11 6.14
C ASP A 48 0.57 0.91 5.06
N SER A 49 0.98 2.12 5.46
CA SER A 49 1.37 3.20 4.54
C SER A 49 2.65 2.96 3.73
N ARG A 50 3.29 1.79 3.85
CA ARG A 50 4.40 1.39 2.95
C ARG A 50 3.83 0.97 1.60
N VAL A 51 3.28 1.93 0.88
CA VAL A 51 2.92 1.78 -0.53
C VAL A 51 4.21 1.99 -1.32
N ASP A 52 4.81 0.90 -1.81
CA ASP A 52 5.85 1.02 -2.84
C ASP A 52 5.30 1.90 -3.97
N PRO A 53 6.06 2.89 -4.48
CA PRO A 53 5.57 3.74 -5.55
C PRO A 53 5.19 2.87 -6.75
N THR A 54 3.89 2.69 -6.95
CA THR A 54 3.26 1.87 -8.01
C THR A 54 3.64 2.34 -9.41
N TYR A 55 4.27 3.50 -9.55
CA TYR A 55 4.65 4.03 -10.85
C TYR A 55 5.88 3.31 -11.41
N LYS A 56 5.65 2.16 -12.05
CA LYS A 56 6.57 1.62 -13.05
C LYS A 56 6.35 2.41 -14.34
N ARG A 57 7.39 3.06 -14.85
CA ARG A 57 7.35 3.66 -16.19
C ARG A 57 7.30 2.52 -17.20
N ASP A 58 6.14 2.29 -17.79
CA ASP A 58 6.03 1.46 -18.99
C ASP A 58 6.56 2.26 -20.18
N ILE A 59 7.88 2.28 -20.34
CA ILE A 59 8.52 2.90 -21.49
C ILE A 59 8.40 1.94 -22.66
N VAL A 60 7.43 2.18 -23.53
CA VAL A 60 7.32 1.48 -24.81
C VAL A 60 8.34 2.08 -25.77
N TYR A 61 9.47 1.39 -25.96
CA TYR A 61 10.43 1.74 -26.99
C TYR A 61 9.89 1.31 -28.34
N VAL A 62 9.78 2.26 -29.26
CA VAL A 62 9.47 1.97 -30.66
C VAL A 62 10.79 1.82 -31.39
N GLU A 63 11.04 0.63 -31.93
CA GLU A 63 12.21 0.35 -32.75
C GLU A 63 12.14 1.16 -34.05
N GLN A 64 13.19 1.93 -34.35
CA GLN A 64 13.33 2.64 -35.61
C GLN A 64 14.02 1.74 -36.62
N TRP A 65 13.35 1.48 -37.75
CA TRP A 65 13.87 0.61 -38.80
C TRP A 65 14.36 1.43 -40.00
N PRO A 66 15.58 1.19 -40.50
CA PRO A 66 16.07 1.87 -41.69
C PRO A 66 15.28 1.43 -42.92
N ALA A 67 14.95 2.38 -43.80
CA ALA A 67 14.20 2.12 -45.04
C ALA A 67 14.96 1.24 -46.04
N THR A 68 16.26 1.04 -45.84
CA THR A 68 17.15 0.24 -46.68
C THR A 68 17.24 -1.23 -46.26
N ARG A 69 16.50 -1.65 -45.23
CA ARG A 69 16.55 -3.01 -44.70
C ARG A 69 16.02 -4.03 -45.71
N THR A 70 16.67 -5.19 -45.76
CA THR A 70 16.29 -6.30 -46.65
C THR A 70 15.36 -7.31 -45.96
N ASP A 71 14.56 -8.05 -46.74
CA ASP A 71 13.65 -9.07 -46.22
C ASP A 71 14.36 -10.18 -45.44
N ALA A 72 15.60 -10.53 -45.84
CA ALA A 72 16.40 -11.51 -45.12
C ALA A 72 16.74 -11.05 -43.69
N GLU A 73 17.06 -9.76 -43.52
CA GLU A 73 17.31 -9.16 -42.20
C GLU A 73 16.03 -9.08 -41.37
N ILE A 74 14.87 -8.85 -42.00
CA ILE A 74 13.55 -8.89 -41.35
C ILE A 74 13.29 -10.27 -40.74
N ILE A 75 13.42 -11.31 -41.54
CA ILE A 75 13.15 -12.69 -41.11
C ILE A 75 14.14 -13.14 -40.02
N ALA A 76 15.42 -12.77 -40.15
CA ALA A 76 16.44 -13.10 -39.15
C ALA A 76 16.11 -12.50 -37.77
N GLN A 77 15.73 -11.23 -37.73
CA GLN A 77 15.36 -10.55 -36.48
C GLN A 77 14.05 -11.09 -35.90
N GLN A 78 13.05 -11.37 -36.74
CA GLN A 78 11.78 -11.94 -36.28
C GLN A 78 11.97 -13.28 -35.58
N LYS A 79 12.91 -14.11 -36.03
CA LYS A 79 13.25 -15.38 -35.35
C LYS A 79 13.82 -15.16 -33.95
N ILE A 80 14.51 -14.05 -33.71
CA ILE A 80 15.07 -13.68 -32.41
C ILE A 80 13.99 -13.06 -31.51
N ASP A 81 13.16 -12.18 -32.07
CA ASP A 81 12.15 -11.45 -31.30
C ASP A 81 10.93 -12.30 -30.95
N ALA A 82 10.54 -13.25 -31.81
CA ALA A 82 9.38 -14.10 -31.63
C ALA A 82 9.36 -14.85 -30.27
N PRO A 83 10.44 -15.57 -29.87
CA PRO A 83 10.45 -16.23 -28.56
C PRO A 83 10.42 -15.24 -27.39
N ILE A 84 11.07 -14.07 -27.52
CA ILE A 84 11.09 -13.03 -26.47
C ILE A 84 9.67 -12.48 -26.26
N LYS A 85 8.97 -12.14 -27.36
CA LYS A 85 7.59 -11.65 -27.32
C LYS A 85 6.63 -12.72 -26.78
N ALA A 86 6.79 -13.98 -27.20
CA ALA A 86 5.97 -15.07 -26.70
C ALA A 86 6.14 -15.29 -25.18
N ALA A 87 7.37 -15.22 -24.66
CA ALA A 87 7.64 -15.33 -23.23
C ALA A 87 7.04 -14.16 -22.44
N ALA A 88 7.16 -12.93 -22.95
CA ALA A 88 6.58 -11.73 -22.32
C ALA A 88 5.05 -11.80 -22.27
N LEU A 89 4.40 -12.20 -23.37
CA LEU A 89 2.95 -12.37 -23.43
C LEU A 89 2.46 -13.46 -22.47
N LYS A 90 3.19 -14.58 -22.37
CA LYS A 90 2.86 -15.65 -21.45
C LYS A 90 2.96 -15.19 -19.99
N ALA A 91 4.04 -14.49 -19.63
CA ALA A 91 4.21 -13.95 -18.28
C ALA A 91 3.09 -12.96 -17.90
N GLN A 92 2.64 -12.13 -18.85
CA GLN A 92 1.49 -11.24 -18.62
C GLN A 92 0.18 -12.02 -18.44
N ALA A 93 -0.08 -13.01 -19.30
CA ALA A 93 -1.26 -13.85 -19.19
C ALA A 93 -1.32 -14.63 -17.87
N ASP A 94 -0.17 -15.17 -17.42
CA ASP A 94 -0.05 -15.89 -16.15
C ASP A 94 -0.32 -14.94 -14.97
N ALA A 95 0.27 -13.73 -14.97
CA ALA A 95 0.03 -12.72 -13.94
C ALA A 95 -1.43 -12.25 -13.89
N GLU A 96 -2.09 -12.10 -15.04
CA GLU A 96 -3.52 -11.80 -15.11
C GLU A 96 -4.37 -12.95 -14.59
N ALA A 97 -4.05 -14.19 -14.95
CA ALA A 97 -4.76 -15.37 -14.49
C ALA A 97 -4.68 -15.52 -12.97
N GLU A 98 -3.51 -15.29 -12.38
CA GLU A 98 -3.34 -15.29 -10.92
C GLU A 98 -4.19 -14.22 -10.23
N LYS A 99 -4.18 -12.98 -10.76
CA LYS A 99 -5.02 -11.90 -10.24
C LYS A 99 -6.51 -12.22 -10.33
N ARG A 100 -6.97 -12.72 -11.47
CA ARG A 100 -8.37 -13.14 -11.66
C ARG A 100 -8.73 -14.26 -10.69
N ALA A 101 -7.84 -15.23 -10.49
CA ALA A 101 -8.05 -16.31 -9.53
C ALA A 101 -8.10 -15.80 -8.08
N SER A 102 -7.24 -14.86 -7.69
CA SER A 102 -7.27 -14.27 -6.34
C SER A 102 -8.56 -13.49 -6.10
N PHE A 103 -9.02 -12.70 -7.08
CA PHE A 103 -10.28 -11.97 -6.97
C PHE A 103 -11.47 -12.92 -6.93
N LYS A 104 -11.48 -13.98 -7.74
CA LYS A 104 -12.54 -14.99 -7.69
C LYS A 104 -12.62 -15.68 -6.32
N ARG A 105 -11.48 -16.07 -5.73
CA ARG A 105 -11.46 -16.66 -4.37
C ARG A 105 -11.97 -15.70 -3.31
N LEU A 106 -11.72 -14.40 -3.48
CA LEU A 106 -12.22 -13.37 -2.57
C LEU A 106 -13.74 -13.22 -2.72
N ASP A 107 -14.23 -13.13 -3.96
CA ASP A 107 -15.65 -13.05 -4.31
C ASP A 107 -16.44 -14.26 -3.76
N ASP A 108 -15.92 -15.48 -3.97
CA ASP A 108 -16.54 -16.70 -3.45
C ASP A 108 -16.66 -16.69 -1.91
N LYS A 109 -15.67 -16.12 -1.20
CA LYS A 109 -15.70 -15.98 0.26
C LYS A 109 -16.70 -14.93 0.72
N LEU A 110 -16.73 -13.77 0.06
CA LEU A 110 -17.67 -12.69 0.35
C LEU A 110 -19.11 -13.16 0.16
N LYS A 111 -19.38 -13.82 -0.97
CA LYS A 111 -20.69 -14.43 -1.25
C LYS A 111 -21.10 -15.46 -0.21
N GLY A 112 -20.14 -16.24 0.31
CA GLY A 112 -20.36 -17.15 1.44
C GLY A 112 -20.73 -16.46 2.76
N TRP A 113 -20.34 -15.19 2.93
CA TRP A 113 -20.70 -14.34 4.06
C TRP A 113 -21.96 -13.50 3.79
N GLY A 114 -22.55 -13.59 2.60
CA GLY A 114 -23.79 -12.90 2.24
C GLY A 114 -23.63 -11.43 1.85
N ILE A 115 -22.41 -11.01 1.47
CA ILE A 115 -22.06 -9.65 1.00
C ILE A 115 -21.32 -9.78 -0.32
#